data_AF-A0A9P6A9G1-F1
#
_entry.id   AF-A0A9P6A9G1-F1
#
_cell.length_a   1.000
_cell.length_b   1.000
_cell.length_c   1.000
_cell.angle_alpha   90.00
_cell.angle_beta   90.00
_cell.angle_gamma   90.00
#
_symmetry.space_group_name_H-M   'P 1'
#
loop_
_entity.id
_entity.type
_entity.pdbx_description
1 polymer ?
#
loop_
_entity_poly.entity_id
_entity_poly.type
_entity_poly.pdbx_seq_one_letter_code
_entity_poly.pdbx_strand_id
1 'polypeptide(L)'
;MFANDCTVAFNNNPDISGVGVRISFYLQTFLLVILVDRSWEDAPSALYTLIATSGGLQIAAIVQAKSSKLTLLQALQVSNLVWLANFGAFVALASYSRQKAKNNKQDPDAAKRRGKLLDYHVKYVAMLQTLVSMALTLYMWLTAKTFGPEAQCSSLLRYVFFVIRAPALGSGRLAGIAISVLLAVVYIYVTAHELRSSYLKRNQGRQRGNSPEVRNSTTSVAYHLPVVARPTHLRVDFNSSTDQLPQDTRTSSPESIKRATRRRSKKRRWSKDLDPMFVGILIFYAMVLVYFIVSTELLMVFNSSDDDAVKEWGFGQILAILVVIPSAISVTNALAEHGFKRLSKPKRGREPDTRVTT
;
A
#
# COMPACT_ATOMS: atom_id res chain seq x y z
N MET A 1 37.93 2.59 -40.29
CA MET A 1 36.80 2.09 -41.10
C MET A 1 36.05 0.99 -40.32
N PHE A 2 35.50 1.31 -39.14
CA PHE A 2 34.72 0.39 -38.28
C PHE A 2 33.47 1.12 -37.72
N ALA A 3 32.81 1.94 -38.53
CA ALA A 3 31.73 2.80 -38.06
C ALA A 3 30.31 2.17 -38.17
N ASN A 4 30.14 0.98 -38.76
CA ASN A 4 28.86 0.70 -39.43
C ASN A 4 28.17 -0.61 -39.03
N ASP A 5 28.05 -0.96 -37.75
CA ASP A 5 26.84 -1.70 -37.33
C ASP A 5 26.59 -1.67 -35.83
N CYS A 6 26.37 -0.47 -35.26
CA CYS A 6 25.71 -0.35 -33.96
C CYS A 6 24.19 -0.63 -34.04
N THR A 7 23.69 -1.10 -35.18
CA THR A 7 22.28 -1.48 -35.39
C THR A 7 21.90 -2.68 -34.52
N VAL A 8 22.85 -3.62 -34.32
CA VAL A 8 22.68 -4.81 -33.47
C VAL A 8 22.49 -4.45 -31.99
N ALA A 9 23.06 -3.33 -31.53
CA ALA A 9 22.95 -2.84 -30.15
C ALA A 9 21.51 -2.59 -29.70
N PHE A 10 20.63 -2.39 -30.68
CA PHE A 10 19.22 -2.06 -30.48
C PHE A 10 18.30 -3.25 -30.75
N ASN A 11 18.84 -4.45 -30.97
CA ASN A 11 18.03 -5.64 -31.09
C ASN A 11 17.39 -5.95 -29.72
N ASN A 12 16.08 -5.75 -29.67
CA ASN A 12 15.30 -5.78 -28.45
C ASN A 12 14.66 -7.15 -28.28
N ASN A 13 14.96 -7.83 -27.16
CA ASN A 13 14.28 -9.07 -26.82
C ASN A 13 12.81 -8.76 -26.48
N PRO A 14 11.83 -9.18 -27.32
CA PRO A 14 10.43 -8.84 -27.13
C PRO A 14 9.86 -9.41 -25.83
N ASP A 15 10.46 -10.44 -25.23
CA ASP A 15 9.98 -11.02 -23.98
C ASP A 15 10.40 -10.21 -22.73
N ILE A 16 11.39 -9.31 -22.84
CA ILE A 16 11.78 -8.39 -21.75
C ILE A 16 11.24 -6.99 -22.00
N SER A 17 11.52 -6.49 -23.21
CA SER A 17 11.29 -5.09 -23.58
C SER A 17 9.96 -4.87 -24.31
N GLY A 18 9.21 -5.96 -24.46
CA GLY A 18 7.97 -6.02 -25.20
C GLY A 18 6.94 -4.98 -24.79
N VAL A 19 6.13 -4.58 -25.77
CA VAL A 19 4.98 -3.72 -25.52
C VAL A 19 4.01 -4.35 -24.51
N GLY A 20 3.75 -5.66 -24.59
CA GLY A 20 2.88 -6.35 -23.64
C GLY A 20 3.42 -6.38 -22.21
N VAL A 21 4.74 -6.54 -22.03
CA VAL A 21 5.38 -6.48 -20.70
C VAL A 21 5.29 -5.07 -20.11
N ARG A 22 5.51 -4.04 -20.92
CA ARG A 22 5.35 -2.65 -20.46
C ARG A 22 3.92 -2.34 -20.04
N ILE A 23 2.95 -2.64 -20.92
CA ILE A 23 1.52 -2.43 -20.66
C ILE A 23 1.08 -3.19 -19.40
N SER A 24 1.52 -4.43 -19.23
CA SER A 24 1.14 -5.22 -18.05
C SER A 24 1.63 -4.59 -16.76
N PHE A 25 2.87 -4.10 -16.70
CA PHE A 25 3.39 -3.38 -15.54
C PHE A 25 2.63 -2.07 -15.29
N TYR A 26 2.30 -1.31 -16.34
CA TYR A 26 1.52 -0.07 -16.20
C TYR A 26 0.13 -0.34 -15.62
N LEU A 27 -0.57 -1.33 -16.15
CA LEU A 27 -1.90 -1.72 -15.67
C LEU A 27 -1.83 -2.32 -14.26
N GLN A 28 -0.91 -3.25 -14.01
CA GLN A 28 -0.82 -3.95 -12.74
C GLN A 28 -0.53 -2.98 -11.58
N THR A 29 0.39 -2.04 -11.80
CA THR A 29 0.75 -1.06 -10.77
C THR A 29 -0.37 -0.04 -10.52
N PHE A 30 -1.07 0.39 -11.57
CA PHE A 30 -2.25 1.25 -11.45
C PHE A 30 -3.43 0.57 -10.75
N LEU A 31 -3.76 -0.64 -11.17
CA LEU A 31 -4.83 -1.44 -10.57
C LEU A 31 -4.55 -1.76 -9.11
N LEU A 32 -3.29 -2.04 -8.75
CA LEU A 32 -2.90 -2.26 -7.35
C LEU A 32 -3.21 -1.05 -6.47
N VAL A 33 -2.89 0.17 -6.91
CA VAL A 33 -3.14 1.39 -6.13
C VAL A 33 -4.64 1.62 -5.93
N ILE A 34 -5.47 1.31 -6.94
CA ILE A 34 -6.92 1.36 -6.82
C ILE A 34 -7.42 0.27 -5.87
N LEU A 35 -6.94 -0.97 -6.04
CA LEU A 35 -7.37 -2.12 -5.26
C LEU A 35 -7.11 -1.91 -3.78
N VAL A 36 -5.91 -1.46 -3.41
CA VAL A 36 -5.54 -1.29 -2.00
C VAL A 36 -6.41 -0.26 -1.29
N ASP A 37 -6.94 0.74 -2.00
CA ASP A 37 -7.86 1.68 -1.39
C ASP A 37 -9.31 1.18 -1.35
N ARG A 38 -9.69 0.20 -2.17
CA ARG A 38 -11.08 -0.32 -2.21
C ARG A 38 -11.25 -1.62 -1.43
N SER A 39 -10.34 -2.56 -1.63
CA SER A 39 -10.29 -3.85 -0.96
C SER A 39 -8.89 -4.07 -0.37
N TRP A 40 -8.71 -3.64 0.89
CA TRP A 40 -7.48 -3.93 1.62
C TRP A 40 -7.31 -5.42 1.92
N GLU A 41 -8.38 -6.22 1.85
CA GLU A 41 -8.36 -7.66 2.09
C GLU A 41 -7.73 -8.42 0.92
N ASP A 42 -8.02 -7.98 -0.32
CA ASP A 42 -7.45 -8.56 -1.54
C ASP A 42 -6.08 -7.98 -1.90
N ALA A 43 -5.74 -6.80 -1.36
CA ALA A 43 -4.50 -6.08 -1.63
C ALA A 43 -3.21 -6.92 -1.48
N PRO A 44 -3.05 -7.79 -0.46
CA PRO A 44 -1.85 -8.60 -0.32
C PRO A 44 -1.62 -9.54 -1.50
N SER A 45 -2.68 -10.10 -2.09
CA SER A 45 -2.55 -11.02 -3.22
C SER A 45 -2.03 -10.29 -4.47
N ALA A 46 -2.63 -9.15 -4.81
CA ALA A 46 -2.20 -8.32 -5.94
C ALA A 46 -0.77 -7.77 -5.73
N LEU A 47 -0.44 -7.41 -4.49
CA LEU A 47 0.91 -6.96 -4.14
C LEU A 47 1.94 -8.08 -4.30
N TYR A 48 1.64 -9.32 -3.88
CA TYR A 48 2.50 -10.47 -4.15
C TYR A 48 2.68 -10.72 -5.63
N THR A 49 1.62 -10.61 -6.43
CA THR A 49 1.72 -10.73 -7.89
C THR A 49 2.63 -9.66 -8.47
N LEU A 50 2.55 -8.41 -8.00
CA LEU A 50 3.44 -7.32 -8.47
C LEU A 50 4.90 -7.56 -8.05
N ILE A 51 5.13 -8.04 -6.83
CA ILE A 51 6.46 -8.41 -6.36
C ILE A 51 7.02 -9.58 -7.17
N ALA A 52 6.23 -10.61 -7.41
CA ALA A 52 6.65 -11.81 -8.14
C ALA A 52 6.97 -11.49 -9.61
N THR A 53 6.13 -10.70 -10.28
CA THR A 53 6.36 -10.26 -11.67
C THR A 53 7.59 -9.35 -11.78
N SER A 54 7.72 -8.34 -10.92
CA SER A 54 8.90 -7.47 -10.89
C SER A 54 10.18 -8.20 -10.49
N GLY A 55 10.10 -9.17 -9.58
CA GLY A 55 11.22 -10.04 -9.20
C GLY A 55 11.61 -11.00 -10.33
N GLY A 56 10.63 -11.59 -11.01
CA GLY A 56 10.86 -12.42 -12.20
C GLY A 56 11.56 -11.67 -13.32
N LEU A 57 11.15 -10.42 -13.59
CA LEU A 57 11.80 -9.56 -14.57
C LEU A 57 13.26 -9.23 -14.17
N GLN A 58 13.52 -8.97 -12.89
CA GLN A 58 14.89 -8.77 -12.38
C GLN A 58 15.76 -10.01 -12.55
N ILE A 59 15.23 -11.20 -12.20
CA ILE A 59 15.95 -12.47 -12.36
C ILE A 59 16.26 -12.71 -13.83
N ALA A 60 15.28 -12.52 -14.72
CA ALA A 60 15.48 -12.66 -16.16
C ALA A 60 16.58 -11.71 -16.67
N ALA A 61 16.56 -10.45 -16.24
CA ALA A 61 17.61 -9.49 -16.59
C ALA A 61 19.00 -9.91 -16.07
N ILE A 62 19.10 -10.41 -14.83
CA ILE A 62 20.37 -10.91 -14.28
C ILE A 62 20.89 -12.10 -15.10
N VAL A 63 20.02 -13.07 -15.41
CA VAL A 63 20.39 -14.26 -16.19
C VAL A 63 20.88 -13.84 -17.58
N GLN A 64 20.17 -12.93 -18.25
CA GLN A 64 20.56 -12.46 -19.58
C GLN A 64 21.81 -11.58 -19.56
N ALA A 65 22.02 -10.80 -18.51
CA ALA A 65 23.25 -10.03 -18.31
C ALA A 65 24.46 -10.98 -18.18
N LYS A 66 24.33 -12.08 -17.41
CA LYS A 66 25.38 -13.10 -17.30
C LYS A 66 25.66 -13.82 -18.62
N SER A 67 24.64 -14.04 -19.44
CA SER A 67 24.81 -14.63 -20.78
C SER A 67 25.36 -13.65 -21.81
N SER A 68 25.70 -12.41 -21.44
CA SER A 68 26.10 -11.34 -22.38
C SER A 68 25.08 -11.10 -23.50
N LYS A 69 23.79 -11.37 -23.24
CA LYS A 69 22.68 -11.15 -24.18
C LYS A 69 21.89 -9.87 -23.88
N LEU A 70 22.04 -9.31 -22.68
CA LEU A 70 21.33 -8.12 -22.26
C LEU A 70 22.09 -6.85 -22.69
N THR A 71 21.43 -6.01 -23.49
CA THR A 71 21.97 -4.70 -23.86
C THR A 71 21.74 -3.69 -22.73
N LEU A 72 22.53 -2.60 -22.71
CA LEU A 72 22.36 -1.53 -21.72
C LEU A 72 20.96 -0.88 -21.83
N LEU A 73 20.42 -0.76 -23.05
CA LEU A 73 19.07 -0.24 -23.29
C LEU A 73 18.00 -1.10 -22.60
N GLN A 74 18.07 -2.42 -22.78
CA GLN A 74 17.16 -3.37 -22.12
C GLN A 74 17.28 -3.30 -20.60
N ALA A 75 18.50 -3.20 -20.08
CA ALA A 75 18.74 -3.06 -18.64
C ALA A 75 18.11 -1.77 -18.08
N LEU A 76 18.25 -0.65 -18.78
CA LEU A 76 17.66 0.64 -18.40
C LEU A 76 16.12 0.59 -18.42
N GLN A 77 15.55 -0.07 -19.43
CA GLN A 77 14.10 -0.27 -19.51
C GLN A 77 13.59 -1.15 -18.36
N VAL A 78 14.25 -2.28 -18.09
CA VAL A 78 13.92 -3.14 -16.94
C VAL A 78 14.01 -2.34 -15.64
N SER A 79 15.07 -1.55 -15.48
CA SER A 79 15.24 -0.68 -14.31
C SER A 79 14.05 0.28 -14.16
N ASN A 80 13.64 0.98 -15.22
CA ASN A 80 12.48 1.89 -15.20
C ASN A 80 11.17 1.17 -14.81
N LEU A 81 10.88 -0.02 -15.36
CA LEU A 81 9.69 -0.79 -15.04
C LEU A 81 9.69 -1.29 -13.58
N VAL A 82 10.85 -1.75 -13.10
CA VAL A 82 10.99 -2.19 -11.71
C VAL A 82 10.86 -1.01 -10.76
N TRP A 83 11.41 0.16 -11.09
CA TRP A 83 11.21 1.38 -10.28
C TRP A 83 9.74 1.80 -10.21
N LEU A 84 9.01 1.72 -11.31
CA LEU A 84 7.56 1.95 -11.32
C LEU A 84 6.84 0.94 -10.40
N ALA A 85 7.20 -0.34 -10.47
CA ALA A 85 6.64 -1.38 -9.60
C ALA A 85 6.95 -1.12 -8.11
N ASN A 86 8.19 -0.76 -7.77
CA ASN A 86 8.59 -0.41 -6.40
C ASN A 86 7.80 0.79 -5.88
N PHE A 87 7.60 1.81 -6.72
CA PHE A 87 6.84 2.98 -6.34
C PHE A 87 5.35 2.65 -6.13
N GLY A 88 4.76 1.85 -7.02
CA GLY A 88 3.39 1.32 -6.86
C GLY A 88 3.24 0.51 -5.57
N ALA A 89 4.18 -0.39 -5.27
CA ALA A 89 4.21 -1.17 -4.04
C ALA A 89 4.33 -0.27 -2.79
N PHE A 90 5.14 0.78 -2.84
CA PHE A 90 5.27 1.74 -1.75
C PHE A 90 3.96 2.50 -1.49
N VAL A 91 3.32 3.05 -2.53
CA VAL A 91 2.03 3.74 -2.41
C VAL A 91 0.93 2.79 -1.91
N ALA A 92 0.92 1.55 -2.41
CA ALA A 92 0.04 0.49 -1.95
C ALA A 92 0.26 0.21 -0.45
N LEU A 93 1.48 -0.07 -0.01
CA LEU A 93 1.77 -0.34 1.40
C LEU A 93 1.41 0.83 2.33
N ALA A 94 1.65 2.08 1.90
CA ALA A 94 1.25 3.27 2.64
C ALA A 94 -0.29 3.36 2.78
N SER A 95 -1.02 3.09 1.69
CA SER A 95 -2.49 3.07 1.68
C SER A 95 -3.03 1.92 2.54
N TYR A 96 -2.46 0.72 2.42
CA TYR A 96 -2.78 -0.46 3.20
C TYR A 96 -2.62 -0.21 4.71
N SER A 97 -1.46 0.31 5.12
CA SER A 97 -1.15 0.65 6.51
C SER A 97 -2.18 1.62 7.10
N ARG A 98 -2.56 2.64 6.32
CA ARG A 98 -3.57 3.62 6.73
C ARG A 98 -4.95 2.98 6.91
N GLN A 99 -5.40 2.20 5.93
CA GLN A 99 -6.73 1.58 5.97
C GLN A 99 -6.84 0.61 7.14
N LYS A 100 -5.81 -0.21 7.32
CA LYS A 100 -5.71 -1.12 8.46
C LYS A 100 -5.73 -0.39 9.79
N ALA A 101 -5.00 0.73 9.93
CA ALA A 101 -5.03 1.52 11.16
C ALA A 101 -6.43 2.10 11.46
N LYS A 102 -7.23 2.44 10.43
CA LYS A 102 -8.63 2.85 10.60
C LYS A 102 -9.49 1.66 11.04
N ASN A 103 -9.34 0.50 10.42
CA ASN A 103 -10.14 -0.69 10.74
C ASN A 103 -9.86 -1.22 12.15
N ASN A 104 -8.58 -1.26 12.56
CA ASN A 104 -8.18 -1.67 13.91
C ASN A 104 -8.78 -0.80 15.02
N LYS A 105 -9.10 0.48 14.74
CA LYS A 105 -9.78 1.36 15.70
C LYS A 105 -11.29 1.07 15.79
N GLN A 106 -11.86 0.50 14.73
CA GLN A 106 -13.28 0.21 14.65
C GLN A 106 -13.61 -1.16 15.27
N ASP A 107 -12.76 -2.14 15.06
CA ASP A 107 -12.91 -3.49 15.60
C ASP A 107 -11.56 -4.03 16.14
N PRO A 108 -11.26 -3.76 17.43
CA PRO A 108 -10.01 -4.20 18.05
C PRO A 108 -9.94 -5.73 18.21
N ASP A 109 -11.07 -6.43 18.31
CA ASP A 109 -11.12 -7.87 18.52
C ASP A 109 -10.86 -8.63 17.22
N ALA A 110 -11.44 -8.19 16.10
CA ALA A 110 -11.12 -8.72 14.78
C ALA A 110 -9.63 -8.51 14.43
N ALA A 111 -9.07 -7.36 14.81
CA ALA A 111 -7.65 -7.06 14.62
C ALA A 111 -6.71 -7.99 15.41
N LYS A 112 -7.18 -8.56 16.53
CA LYS A 112 -6.43 -9.56 17.31
C LYS A 112 -6.47 -10.95 16.66
N ARG A 113 -7.59 -11.30 15.99
CA ARG A 113 -7.78 -12.60 15.30
C ARG A 113 -7.08 -12.69 13.96
N ARG A 114 -7.07 -11.61 13.14
CA ARG A 114 -6.32 -11.57 11.88
C ARG A 114 -4.82 -11.59 12.19
N GLY A 115 -4.24 -12.80 12.14
CA GLY A 115 -2.90 -13.10 12.63
C GLY A 115 -1.85 -12.12 12.12
N LYS A 116 -1.13 -11.48 13.06
CA LYS A 116 -0.09 -10.48 12.78
C LYS A 116 0.99 -10.97 11.82
N LEU A 117 1.17 -12.29 11.66
CA LEU A 117 2.26 -12.90 10.91
C LEU A 117 2.22 -12.55 9.42
N LEU A 118 1.07 -12.73 8.75
CA LEU A 118 0.96 -12.58 7.29
C LEU A 118 1.32 -11.16 6.82
N ASP A 119 0.89 -10.16 7.61
CA ASP A 119 1.15 -8.74 7.31
C ASP A 119 2.62 -8.37 7.33
N TYR A 120 3.38 -8.93 8.28
CA TYR A 120 4.81 -8.68 8.35
C TYR A 120 5.52 -9.30 7.15
N HIS A 121 5.12 -10.50 6.72
CA HIS A 121 5.72 -11.16 5.56
C HIS A 121 5.61 -10.32 4.29
N VAL A 122 4.41 -9.84 3.96
CA VAL A 122 4.19 -9.01 2.76
C VAL A 122 5.11 -7.78 2.77
N LYS A 123 5.18 -7.09 3.91
CA LYS A 123 6.00 -5.90 4.07
C LYS A 123 7.50 -6.20 3.93
N TYR A 124 8.00 -7.24 4.58
CA TYR A 124 9.42 -7.60 4.49
C TYR A 124 9.82 -8.07 3.11
N VAL A 125 8.95 -8.83 2.43
CA VAL A 125 9.19 -9.29 1.06
C VAL A 125 9.24 -8.10 0.11
N ALA A 126 8.30 -7.15 0.20
CA ALA A 126 8.36 -5.91 -0.57
C ALA A 126 9.64 -5.12 -0.28
N MET A 127 10.03 -5.03 1.00
CA MET A 127 11.23 -4.30 1.40
C MET A 127 12.50 -4.92 0.81
N LEU A 128 12.62 -6.25 0.88
CA LEU A 128 13.72 -7.00 0.32
C LEU A 128 13.79 -6.86 -1.20
N GLN A 129 12.64 -6.99 -1.88
CA GLN A 129 12.56 -6.80 -3.34
C GLN A 129 13.08 -5.42 -3.75
N THR A 130 12.72 -4.37 -3.00
CA THR A 130 13.12 -3.00 -3.36
C THR A 130 14.62 -2.79 -3.13
N LEU A 131 15.19 -3.40 -2.08
CA LEU A 131 16.65 -3.40 -1.86
C LEU A 131 17.40 -4.11 -2.99
N VAL A 132 16.91 -5.27 -3.44
CA VAL A 132 17.49 -6.00 -4.58
C VAL A 132 17.43 -5.14 -5.85
N SER A 133 16.28 -4.52 -6.12
CA SER A 133 16.12 -3.62 -7.27
C SER A 133 17.06 -2.40 -7.23
N MET A 134 17.24 -1.79 -6.05
CA MET A 134 18.18 -0.68 -5.87
C MET A 134 19.63 -1.12 -6.09
N ALA A 135 20.01 -2.28 -5.56
CA ALA A 135 21.35 -2.85 -5.75
C ALA A 135 21.62 -3.14 -7.24
N LEU A 136 20.66 -3.73 -7.95
CA LEU A 136 20.79 -3.98 -9.40
C LEU A 136 20.87 -2.69 -10.21
N THR A 137 20.07 -1.68 -9.86
CA THR A 137 20.12 -0.37 -10.52
C THR A 137 21.49 0.28 -10.33
N LEU A 138 22.03 0.26 -9.11
CA LEU A 138 23.37 0.76 -8.82
C LEU A 138 24.44 -0.02 -9.58
N TYR A 139 24.38 -1.34 -9.56
CA TYR A 139 25.30 -2.20 -10.30
C TYR A 139 25.30 -1.89 -11.80
N MET A 140 24.13 -1.76 -12.41
CA MET A 140 23.97 -1.38 -13.81
C MET A 140 24.62 -0.03 -14.10
N TRP A 141 24.35 1.01 -13.30
CA TRP A 141 24.95 2.33 -13.52
C TRP A 141 26.47 2.34 -13.31
N LEU A 142 26.99 1.56 -12.36
CA LEU A 142 28.43 1.42 -12.12
C LEU A 142 29.13 0.71 -13.29
N THR A 143 28.48 -0.28 -13.88
CA THR A 143 29.01 -1.09 -14.97
C THR A 143 28.63 -0.60 -16.37
N ALA A 144 27.86 0.50 -16.49
CA ALA A 144 27.32 1.00 -17.76
C ALA A 144 28.35 1.20 -18.89
N LYS A 145 29.62 1.47 -18.56
CA LYS A 145 30.70 1.62 -19.56
C LYS A 145 31.11 0.30 -20.23
N THR A 146 30.97 -0.81 -19.52
CA THR A 146 31.40 -2.15 -19.96
C THR A 146 30.20 -3.11 -20.05
N PHE A 147 28.98 -2.56 -20.07
CA PHE A 147 27.77 -3.36 -19.99
C PHE A 147 27.39 -3.90 -21.36
N GLY A 148 27.26 -5.22 -21.46
CA GLY A 148 26.83 -5.93 -22.68
C GLY A 148 27.96 -6.15 -23.70
N PRO A 149 27.68 -6.94 -24.75
CA PRO A 149 28.64 -7.29 -25.80
C PRO A 149 29.06 -6.09 -26.65
N GLU A 150 28.22 -5.04 -26.68
CA GLU A 150 28.37 -3.88 -27.55
C GLU A 150 28.70 -2.60 -26.78
N ALA A 151 29.57 -2.73 -25.76
CA ALA A 151 29.98 -1.61 -24.91
C ALA A 151 30.53 -0.39 -25.69
N GLN A 152 31.02 -0.60 -26.93
CA GLN A 152 31.51 0.46 -27.81
C GLN A 152 30.38 1.38 -28.31
N CYS A 153 29.19 0.83 -28.56
CA CYS A 153 28.02 1.57 -29.05
C CYS A 153 27.28 2.31 -27.91
N SER A 154 27.60 2.02 -26.65
CA SER A 154 26.97 2.63 -25.48
C SER A 154 27.10 4.16 -25.41
N SER A 155 28.05 4.77 -26.13
CA SER A 155 28.22 6.22 -26.19
C SER A 155 27.10 6.95 -26.96
N LEU A 156 26.41 6.23 -27.85
CA LEU A 156 25.29 6.75 -28.63
C LEU A 156 23.97 6.71 -27.86
N LEU A 157 23.88 5.89 -26.80
CA LEU A 157 22.67 5.74 -26.01
C LEU A 157 22.29 7.05 -25.32
N ARG A 158 21.07 7.51 -25.59
CA ARG A 158 20.50 8.70 -24.96
C ARG A 158 19.49 8.26 -23.92
N TYR A 159 19.73 8.63 -22.67
CA TYR A 159 18.81 8.40 -21.57
C TYR A 159 18.00 9.66 -21.27
N VAL A 160 16.74 9.49 -20.89
CA VAL A 160 15.80 10.59 -20.66
C VAL A 160 15.50 10.71 -19.17
N PHE A 161 16.16 11.66 -18.51
CA PHE A 161 15.87 12.05 -17.13
C PHE A 161 14.91 13.23 -17.14
N PHE A 162 13.69 13.10 -16.58
CA PHE A 162 12.75 14.23 -16.47
C PHE A 162 12.54 14.99 -17.79
N VAL A 163 12.35 14.25 -18.90
CA VAL A 163 12.20 14.79 -20.27
C VAL A 163 13.50 15.37 -20.86
N ILE A 164 14.53 15.59 -20.05
CA ILE A 164 15.85 16.07 -20.48
C ILE A 164 16.64 14.90 -21.09
N ARG A 165 17.16 15.11 -22.29
CA ARG A 165 18.03 14.17 -22.98
C ARG A 165 19.45 14.31 -22.45
N ALA A 166 19.99 13.25 -21.87
CA ALA A 166 21.38 13.17 -21.45
C ALA A 166 22.06 11.95 -22.08
N PRO A 167 23.35 12.04 -22.45
CA PRO A 167 24.09 10.85 -22.86
C PRO A 167 24.15 9.87 -21.68
N ALA A 168 23.80 8.61 -21.94
CA ALA A 168 23.80 7.57 -20.91
C ALA A 168 25.20 7.38 -20.34
N LEU A 169 26.23 7.49 -21.18
CA LEU A 169 27.62 7.61 -20.77
C LEU A 169 27.97 9.07 -20.47
N GLY A 170 28.66 9.32 -19.35
CA GLY A 170 29.04 10.65 -18.91
C GLY A 170 28.08 11.22 -17.87
N SER A 171 27.41 12.34 -18.20
CA SER A 171 26.54 13.05 -17.25
C SER A 171 25.33 12.20 -16.81
N GLY A 172 24.72 11.44 -17.72
CA GLY A 172 23.61 10.54 -17.39
C GLY A 172 24.01 9.47 -16.38
N ARG A 173 25.17 8.83 -16.56
CA ARG A 173 25.72 7.87 -15.59
C ARG A 173 25.95 8.50 -14.22
N LEU A 174 26.60 9.66 -14.16
CA LEU A 174 26.88 10.32 -12.89
C LEU A 174 25.59 10.72 -12.17
N ALA A 175 24.63 11.28 -12.91
CA ALA A 175 23.30 11.62 -12.38
C ALA A 175 22.55 10.37 -11.90
N GLY A 176 22.56 9.29 -12.68
CA GLY A 176 21.93 8.01 -12.34
C GLY A 176 22.50 7.40 -11.07
N ILE A 177 23.83 7.40 -10.91
CA ILE A 177 24.49 6.96 -9.67
C ILE A 177 24.09 7.87 -8.50
N ALA A 178 24.21 9.19 -8.65
CA ALA A 178 23.90 10.13 -7.58
C ALA A 178 22.45 10.00 -7.09
N ILE A 179 21.48 9.95 -8.02
CA ILE A 179 20.06 9.77 -7.71
C ILE A 179 19.81 8.39 -7.08
N SER A 180 20.38 7.32 -7.64
CA SER A 180 20.18 5.96 -7.11
C SER A 180 20.76 5.80 -5.71
N VAL A 181 21.95 6.36 -5.44
CA VAL A 181 22.57 6.36 -4.11
C VAL A 181 21.73 7.17 -3.13
N LEU A 182 21.29 8.37 -3.51
CA LEU A 182 20.44 9.21 -2.67
C LEU A 182 19.14 8.49 -2.30
N LEU A 183 18.45 7.92 -3.29
CA LEU A 183 17.21 7.16 -3.07
C LEU A 183 17.45 5.92 -2.20
N ALA A 184 18.56 5.21 -2.41
CA ALA A 184 18.94 4.06 -1.59
C ALA A 184 19.19 4.45 -0.13
N VAL A 185 19.92 5.54 0.13
CA VAL A 185 20.18 6.05 1.48
C VAL A 185 18.88 6.46 2.18
N VAL A 186 18.02 7.24 1.50
CA VAL A 186 16.71 7.63 2.04
C VAL A 186 15.86 6.40 2.34
N TYR A 187 15.82 5.43 1.44
CA TYR A 187 15.05 4.22 1.60
C TYR A 187 15.55 3.33 2.75
N ILE A 188 16.88 3.13 2.86
CA ILE A 188 17.50 2.41 3.96
C ILE A 188 17.20 3.10 5.29
N TYR A 189 17.29 4.43 5.33
CA TYR A 189 16.95 5.22 6.52
C TYR A 189 15.49 5.04 6.95
N VAL A 190 14.53 5.17 6.02
CA VAL A 190 13.11 4.98 6.29
C VAL A 190 12.84 3.54 6.77
N THR A 191 13.42 2.55 6.10
CA THR A 191 13.26 1.13 6.43
C THR A 191 13.84 0.82 7.81
N ALA A 192 15.04 1.30 8.12
CA ALA A 192 15.67 1.14 9.42
C ALA A 192 14.87 1.82 10.53
N HIS A 193 14.32 3.02 10.26
CA HIS A 193 13.45 3.73 11.20
C HIS A 193 12.16 2.94 11.49
N GLU A 194 11.50 2.40 10.47
CA GLU A 194 10.30 1.57 10.64
C GLU A 194 10.59 0.26 11.37
N LEU A 195 11.72 -0.39 11.06
CA LEU A 195 12.15 -1.62 11.72
C LEU A 195 12.45 -1.38 13.19
N ARG A 196 13.17 -0.29 13.51
CA ARG A 196 13.45 0.14 14.88
C ARG A 196 12.17 0.48 15.64
N SER A 197 11.25 1.23 15.02
CA SER A 197 9.96 1.56 15.63
C SER A 197 9.13 0.30 15.94
N SER A 198 9.13 -0.66 15.02
CA SER A 198 8.44 -1.95 15.18
C SER A 198 9.07 -2.80 16.28
N TYR A 199 10.40 -2.82 16.36
CA TYR A 199 11.15 -3.52 17.39
C TYR A 199 10.87 -2.94 18.79
N LEU A 200 10.93 -1.61 18.95
CA LEU A 200 10.67 -0.92 20.21
C LEU A 200 9.24 -1.16 20.71
N LYS A 201 8.23 -1.07 19.83
CA LYS A 201 6.84 -1.37 20.19
C LYS A 201 6.66 -2.81 20.66
N ARG A 202 7.36 -3.77 20.05
CA ARG A 202 7.31 -5.18 20.45
C ARG A 202 7.95 -5.40 21.82
N ASN A 203 9.07 -4.71 22.11
CA ASN A 203 9.73 -4.81 23.40
C ASN A 203 8.88 -4.21 24.54
N GLN A 204 8.25 -3.06 24.31
CA GLN A 204 7.32 -2.45 25.27
C GLN A 204 6.10 -3.35 25.55
N GLY A 205 5.58 -4.05 24.52
CA GLY A 205 4.50 -5.03 24.70
C GLY A 205 4.90 -6.22 25.58
N ARG A 206 6.14 -6.70 25.46
CA ARG A 206 6.67 -7.78 26.32
C ARG A 206 6.82 -7.33 27.77
N GLN A 207 7.31 -6.12 28.01
CA GLN A 207 7.43 -5.58 29.36
C GLN A 207 6.08 -5.39 30.06
N ARG A 208 5.03 -4.97 29.34
CA ARG A 208 3.68 -4.88 29.90
C ARG A 208 3.05 -6.24 30.20
N GLY A 209 3.28 -7.25 29.36
CA GLY A 209 2.76 -8.60 29.60
C GLY A 209 3.43 -9.33 30.77
N ASN A 210 4.67 -8.94 31.11
CA ASN A 210 5.41 -9.52 32.23
C ASN A 210 5.32 -8.70 33.53
N SER A 211 4.60 -7.58 33.55
CA SER A 211 4.22 -7.00 34.85
C SER A 211 3.28 -8.02 35.50
N PRO A 212 3.67 -8.65 36.63
CA PRO A 212 2.79 -9.55 37.34
C PRO A 212 1.54 -8.74 37.65
N GLU A 213 0.45 -9.09 36.98
CA GLU A 213 -0.86 -8.62 37.35
C GLU A 213 -0.98 -8.98 38.83
N VAL A 214 -0.85 -7.97 39.69
CA VAL A 214 -1.05 -8.11 41.13
C VAL A 214 -2.50 -8.54 41.25
N ARG A 215 -2.67 -9.85 41.22
CA ARG A 215 -3.92 -10.55 41.38
C ARG A 215 -4.25 -10.36 42.84
N ASN A 216 -4.78 -9.18 43.17
CA ASN A 216 -5.50 -8.94 44.41
C ASN A 216 -6.78 -9.78 44.35
N SER A 217 -6.62 -11.10 44.40
CA SER A 217 -7.62 -12.06 44.82
C SER A 217 -7.77 -11.87 46.33
N THR A 218 -8.45 -10.80 46.72
CA THR A 218 -9.12 -10.70 48.02
C THR A 218 -10.61 -10.49 47.77
N THR A 219 -11.18 -11.34 46.93
CA THR A 219 -12.60 -11.66 47.06
C THR A 219 -12.65 -12.96 47.83
N SER A 220 -12.73 -12.82 49.15
CA SER A 220 -13.28 -13.87 50.00
C SER A 220 -14.65 -14.23 49.42
N VAL A 221 -14.71 -15.36 48.72
CA VAL A 221 -15.98 -16.03 48.48
C VAL A 221 -16.47 -16.47 49.85
N ALA A 222 -17.29 -15.63 50.47
CA ALA A 222 -18.14 -16.07 51.56
C ALA A 222 -19.05 -17.15 50.98
N TYR A 223 -18.74 -18.41 51.30
CA TYR A 223 -19.66 -19.51 51.07
C TYR A 223 -20.93 -19.22 51.89
N HIS A 224 -21.97 -18.70 51.24
CA HIS A 224 -23.32 -18.77 51.79
C HIS A 224 -23.75 -20.24 51.73
N LEU A 225 -23.70 -20.92 52.88
CA LEU A 225 -24.39 -22.19 53.06
C LEU A 225 -25.89 -22.01 52.77
N PRO A 226 -26.53 -22.94 52.06
CA PRO A 226 -27.99 -22.97 51.97
C PRO A 226 -28.55 -23.30 53.35
N VAL A 227 -29.15 -22.30 54.01
CA VAL A 227 -29.96 -22.51 55.21
C VAL A 227 -31.23 -23.24 54.77
N VAL A 228 -31.32 -24.50 55.19
CA VAL A 228 -32.51 -25.34 55.08
C VAL A 228 -33.68 -24.66 55.81
N ALA A 229 -34.83 -24.62 55.14
CA ALA A 229 -36.06 -24.02 55.61
C ALA A 229 -36.50 -24.55 56.99
N ARG A 230 -36.85 -23.62 57.89
CA ARG A 230 -37.68 -23.90 59.05
C ARG A 230 -38.91 -22.98 58.98
N PRO A 231 -40.14 -23.53 59.00
CA PRO A 231 -41.34 -22.72 58.91
C PRO A 231 -41.72 -22.13 60.28
N THR A 232 -42.63 -21.16 60.18
CA THR A 232 -43.64 -20.72 61.15
C THR A 232 -43.34 -19.59 62.17
N HIS A 233 -44.11 -18.51 61.94
CA HIS A 233 -44.88 -17.67 62.86
C HIS A 233 -44.27 -16.41 63.51
N LEU A 234 -45.15 -15.38 63.52
CA LEU A 234 -45.27 -14.22 64.42
C LEU A 234 -44.57 -12.89 64.04
N ARG A 235 -45.28 -12.11 63.22
CA ARG A 235 -45.80 -10.75 63.47
C ARG A 235 -45.24 -10.02 64.70
N VAL A 236 -44.62 -8.84 64.51
CA VAL A 236 -44.89 -7.60 65.27
C VAL A 236 -44.57 -6.40 64.36
N ASP A 237 -45.57 -5.56 64.15
CA ASP A 237 -45.47 -4.24 63.53
C ASP A 237 -44.75 -3.27 64.48
N PHE A 238 -43.81 -2.46 63.97
CA PHE A 238 -43.38 -1.25 64.68
C PHE A 238 -43.29 -0.06 63.71
N ASN A 239 -44.26 0.83 63.86
CA ASN A 239 -44.26 2.17 63.32
C ASN A 239 -43.11 2.99 63.93
N SER A 240 -42.38 3.73 63.11
CA SER A 240 -41.74 4.97 63.54
C SER A 240 -41.90 6.01 62.43
N SER A 241 -42.85 6.90 62.68
CA SER A 241 -43.04 8.16 62.00
C SER A 241 -42.08 9.20 62.59
N THR A 242 -41.36 9.91 61.73
CA THR A 242 -40.91 11.30 61.99
C THR A 242 -40.70 11.92 60.60
N ASP A 243 -41.71 12.55 60.04
CA ASP A 243 -42.03 13.99 60.12
C ASP A 243 -41.06 14.91 59.36
N GLN A 244 -41.63 15.49 58.29
CA GLN A 244 -41.53 16.90 57.84
C GLN A 244 -40.17 17.41 57.32
N LEU A 245 -40.09 18.21 56.25
CA LEU A 245 -41.00 19.25 55.74
C LEU A 245 -40.66 19.53 54.24
N PRO A 246 -41.55 20.20 53.47
CA PRO A 246 -41.46 20.37 52.03
C PRO A 246 -40.78 21.68 51.64
N GLN A 247 -40.21 21.73 50.44
CA GLN A 247 -39.86 23.01 49.82
C GLN A 247 -40.18 22.98 48.32
N ASP A 248 -41.42 23.40 48.04
CA ASP A 248 -41.80 23.97 46.76
C ASP A 248 -41.06 25.30 46.56
N THR A 249 -40.42 25.49 45.42
CA THR A 249 -40.39 26.81 44.78
C THR A 249 -40.45 26.63 43.27
N ARG A 250 -41.67 26.78 42.75
CA ARG A 250 -41.94 27.21 41.38
C ARG A 250 -41.17 28.49 41.09
N THR A 251 -40.36 28.49 40.04
CA THR A 251 -40.16 29.69 39.23
C THR A 251 -40.19 29.30 37.76
N SER A 252 -41.39 29.40 37.20
CA SER A 252 -41.62 29.53 35.77
C SER A 252 -40.98 30.83 35.28
N SER A 253 -39.99 30.72 34.40
CA SER A 253 -39.63 31.80 33.47
C SER A 253 -39.47 31.19 32.07
N PRO A 254 -40.46 31.37 31.18
CA PRO A 254 -40.31 31.07 29.77
C PRO A 254 -39.68 32.29 29.09
N GLU A 255 -38.41 32.57 29.40
CA GLU A 255 -37.68 33.56 28.62
C GLU A 255 -37.30 32.92 27.28
N SER A 256 -38.13 33.28 26.31
CA SER A 256 -37.95 33.14 24.88
C SER A 256 -36.58 33.60 24.41
N ILE A 257 -35.54 32.78 24.61
CA ILE A 257 -34.32 32.89 23.83
C ILE A 257 -34.69 32.42 22.43
N LYS A 258 -35.14 33.38 21.63
CA LYS A 258 -35.14 33.38 20.17
C LYS A 258 -33.72 33.05 19.73
N ARG A 259 -33.34 31.78 19.78
CA ARG A 259 -32.14 31.27 19.14
C ARG A 259 -32.39 31.40 17.66
N ALA A 260 -32.04 32.57 17.15
CA ALA A 260 -31.85 32.85 15.75
C ALA A 260 -31.21 31.62 15.14
N THR A 261 -32.02 30.86 14.41
CA THR A 261 -31.58 29.82 13.51
C THR A 261 -30.68 30.54 12.52
N ARG A 262 -29.38 30.62 12.85
CA ARG A 262 -28.32 30.97 11.94
C ARG A 262 -28.52 30.03 10.76
N ARG A 263 -29.16 30.56 9.72
CA ARG A 263 -29.24 29.97 8.38
C ARG A 263 -27.80 29.85 7.94
N ARG A 264 -27.17 28.77 8.40
CA ARG A 264 -25.81 28.39 8.06
C ARG A 264 -25.86 28.19 6.56
N SER A 265 -25.27 29.15 5.84
CA SER A 265 -25.21 29.18 4.39
C SER A 265 -25.03 27.76 3.88
N LYS A 266 -25.94 27.28 3.03
CA LYS A 266 -25.80 26.03 2.29
C LYS A 266 -24.57 26.18 1.40
N LYS A 267 -23.36 26.06 1.98
CA LYS A 267 -22.12 25.87 1.24
C LYS A 267 -22.39 24.69 0.34
N ARG A 268 -22.35 24.93 -0.97
CA ARG A 268 -22.53 23.92 -2.02
C ARG A 268 -21.75 22.69 -1.58
N ARG A 269 -22.48 21.66 -1.16
CA ARG A 269 -21.93 20.36 -0.79
C ARG A 269 -21.42 19.77 -2.10
N TRP A 270 -20.19 20.10 -2.45
CA TRP A 270 -19.38 19.25 -3.32
C TRP A 270 -19.60 17.81 -2.85
N SER A 271 -19.95 16.94 -3.80
CA SER A 271 -20.44 15.57 -3.58
C SER A 271 -19.68 14.92 -2.43
N LYS A 272 -20.36 14.68 -1.30
CA LYS A 272 -19.77 14.22 -0.03
C LYS A 272 -19.16 12.81 -0.08
N ASP A 273 -19.08 12.23 -1.26
CA ASP A 273 -18.89 10.80 -1.46
C ASP A 273 -17.47 10.46 -1.93
N LEU A 274 -16.63 11.42 -2.30
CA LEU A 274 -15.22 11.15 -2.64
C LEU A 274 -14.33 11.38 -1.40
N ASP A 275 -13.54 10.38 -1.00
CA ASP A 275 -12.50 10.57 0.02
C ASP A 275 -11.38 11.44 -0.57
N PRO A 276 -11.19 12.70 -0.13
CA PRO A 276 -10.19 13.59 -0.71
C PRO A 276 -8.77 13.03 -0.60
N MET A 277 -8.52 12.18 0.40
CA MET A 277 -7.21 11.55 0.58
C MET A 277 -6.96 10.46 -0.47
N PHE A 278 -7.98 9.71 -0.86
CA PHE A 278 -7.88 8.74 -1.96
C PHE A 278 -7.63 9.45 -3.29
N VAL A 279 -8.42 10.49 -3.58
CA VAL A 279 -8.27 11.28 -4.81
C VAL A 279 -6.86 11.88 -4.89
N GLY A 280 -6.34 12.41 -3.77
CA GLY A 280 -4.97 12.93 -3.71
C GLY A 280 -3.91 11.88 -4.02
N ILE A 281 -4.02 10.66 -3.45
CA ILE A 281 -3.10 9.56 -3.76
C ILE A 281 -3.21 9.15 -5.22
N LEU A 282 -4.43 9.04 -5.74
CA LEU A 282 -4.66 8.62 -7.13
C LEU A 282 -4.07 9.63 -8.12
N ILE A 283 -4.28 10.93 -7.91
CA ILE A 283 -3.70 11.99 -8.76
C ILE A 283 -2.18 11.97 -8.67
N PHE A 284 -1.62 11.92 -7.46
CA PHE A 284 -0.18 11.86 -7.25
C PHE A 284 0.44 10.66 -7.96
N TYR A 285 -0.17 9.47 -7.79
CA TYR A 285 0.30 8.25 -8.42
C TYR A 285 0.14 8.28 -9.94
N ALA A 286 -0.97 8.83 -10.47
CA ALA A 286 -1.18 9.00 -11.90
C ALA A 286 -0.09 9.89 -12.53
N MET A 287 0.33 10.96 -11.85
CA MET A 287 1.45 11.79 -12.35
C MET A 287 2.77 11.01 -12.40
N VAL A 288 3.06 10.20 -11.37
CA VAL A 288 4.26 9.36 -11.37
C VAL A 288 4.19 8.27 -12.44
N LEU A 289 3.02 7.65 -12.63
CA LEU A 289 2.79 6.67 -13.68
C LEU A 289 3.02 7.27 -15.07
N VAL A 290 2.42 8.43 -15.36
CA VAL A 290 2.63 9.16 -16.63
C VAL A 290 4.10 9.48 -16.83
N TYR A 291 4.81 9.92 -15.80
CA TYR A 291 6.24 10.16 -15.85
C TYR A 291 7.03 8.91 -16.29
N PHE A 292 6.79 7.75 -15.66
CA PHE A 292 7.49 6.51 -16.01
C PHE A 292 7.12 5.98 -17.39
N ILE A 293 5.86 6.11 -17.80
CA ILE A 293 5.41 5.75 -19.15
C ILE A 293 6.14 6.61 -20.17
N VAL A 294 6.06 7.94 -20.04
CA VAL A 294 6.70 8.88 -20.98
C VAL A 294 8.22 8.69 -21.01
N SER A 295 8.87 8.51 -19.86
CA SER A 295 10.32 8.25 -19.82
C SER A 295 10.70 6.95 -20.52
N THR A 296 9.91 5.88 -20.33
CA THR A 296 10.16 4.57 -20.97
C THR A 296 9.90 4.61 -22.47
N GLU A 297 8.80 5.22 -22.91
CA GLU A 297 8.47 5.31 -24.34
C GLU A 297 9.44 6.23 -25.08
N LEU A 298 9.83 7.38 -24.49
CA LEU A 298 10.86 8.23 -25.08
C LEU A 298 12.22 7.54 -25.14
N LEU A 299 12.58 6.74 -24.12
CA LEU A 299 13.80 5.94 -24.15
C LEU A 299 13.81 4.98 -25.34
N MET A 300 12.68 4.35 -25.66
CA MET A 300 12.56 3.46 -26.82
C MET A 300 12.58 4.23 -28.14
N VAL A 301 11.80 5.31 -28.26
CA VAL A 301 11.71 6.11 -29.49
C VAL A 301 13.05 6.75 -29.87
N PHE A 302 13.87 7.16 -28.90
CA PHE A 302 15.18 7.75 -29.21
C PHE A 302 16.27 6.74 -29.53
N ASN A 303 16.05 5.46 -29.27
CA ASN A 303 17.03 4.40 -29.45
C ASN A 303 16.48 3.23 -30.28
N SER A 304 15.42 3.44 -31.07
CA SER A 304 14.86 2.41 -31.95
C SER A 304 15.65 2.34 -33.26
N SER A 305 16.13 1.15 -33.63
CA SER A 305 16.47 0.84 -35.03
C SER A 305 15.17 0.63 -35.81
N ASP A 306 15.15 0.95 -37.10
CA ASP A 306 13.99 0.86 -38.02
C ASP A 306 13.42 -0.56 -38.24
N ASP A 307 13.81 -1.54 -37.41
CA ASP A 307 13.38 -2.92 -37.56
C ASP A 307 11.93 -3.13 -37.09
N ASP A 308 11.10 -3.60 -38.02
CA ASP A 308 9.70 -4.01 -37.81
C ASP A 308 9.54 -5.15 -36.77
N ALA A 309 10.64 -5.77 -36.33
CA ALA A 309 10.67 -6.84 -35.33
C ALA A 309 10.01 -6.46 -33.99
N VAL A 310 9.91 -5.16 -33.67
CA VAL A 310 9.25 -4.68 -32.44
C VAL A 310 7.73 -4.91 -32.46
N LYS A 311 7.12 -5.20 -33.63
CA LYS A 311 5.68 -5.40 -33.76
C LYS A 311 5.19 -6.81 -33.42
N GLU A 312 6.07 -7.80 -33.37
CA GLU A 312 5.68 -9.18 -33.09
C GLU A 312 5.44 -9.43 -31.60
N TRP A 313 4.30 -10.05 -31.30
CA TRP A 313 3.92 -10.41 -29.93
C TRP A 313 4.56 -11.73 -29.51
N GLY A 314 5.51 -11.66 -28.59
CA GLY A 314 6.14 -12.84 -27.99
C GLY A 314 5.24 -13.54 -26.96
N PHE A 315 5.52 -14.82 -26.69
CA PHE A 315 4.82 -15.59 -25.64
C PHE A 315 4.91 -14.91 -24.27
N GLY A 316 6.08 -14.36 -23.91
CA GLY A 316 6.27 -13.68 -22.63
C GLY A 316 5.38 -12.45 -22.46
N GLN A 317 5.08 -11.74 -23.56
CA GLN A 317 4.20 -10.57 -23.56
C GLN A 317 2.74 -10.95 -23.26
N ILE A 318 2.25 -12.02 -23.89
CA ILE A 318 0.89 -12.53 -23.67
C ILE A 318 0.74 -12.99 -22.22
N LEU A 319 1.71 -13.77 -21.72
CA LEU A 319 1.73 -14.24 -20.34
C LEU A 319 1.71 -13.06 -19.36
N ALA A 320 2.49 -12.01 -19.63
CA ALA A 320 2.55 -10.83 -18.78
C ALA A 320 1.17 -10.14 -18.66
N ILE A 321 0.40 -10.06 -19.75
CA ILE A 321 -0.96 -9.50 -19.72
C ILE A 321 -1.94 -10.42 -18.98
N LEU A 322 -1.84 -11.74 -19.17
CA LEU A 322 -2.70 -12.71 -18.47
C LEU A 322 -2.58 -12.59 -16.94
N VAL A 323 -1.38 -12.30 -16.44
CA VAL A 323 -1.12 -12.10 -15.00
C VAL A 323 -1.83 -10.87 -14.42
N VAL A 324 -2.23 -9.90 -15.26
CA VAL A 324 -2.99 -8.71 -14.83
C VAL A 324 -4.47 -9.03 -14.58
N ILE A 325 -5.02 -10.05 -15.24
CA ILE A 325 -6.45 -10.37 -15.23
C ILE A 325 -7.02 -10.56 -13.82
N PRO A 326 -6.39 -11.35 -12.90
CA PRO A 326 -6.92 -11.50 -11.55
C PRO A 326 -7.02 -10.17 -10.79
N SER A 327 -6.02 -9.29 -10.96
CA SER A 327 -6.03 -7.97 -10.31
C SER A 327 -7.14 -7.08 -10.90
N ALA A 328 -7.36 -7.14 -12.21
CA ALA A 328 -8.45 -6.42 -12.87
C ALA A 328 -9.81 -6.89 -12.35
N ILE A 329 -10.04 -8.21 -12.24
CA ILE A 329 -11.28 -8.77 -11.71
C ILE A 329 -11.51 -8.32 -10.26
N SER A 330 -10.51 -8.43 -9.40
CA SER A 330 -10.61 -7.96 -8.01
C SER A 330 -10.93 -6.46 -7.92
N VAL A 331 -10.33 -5.62 -8.77
CA VAL A 331 -10.66 -4.18 -8.83
C VAL A 331 -12.09 -3.97 -9.29
N THR A 332 -12.54 -4.68 -10.34
CA THR A 332 -13.93 -4.53 -10.83
C THR A 332 -14.95 -4.95 -9.78
N ASN A 333 -14.71 -6.05 -9.05
CA ASN A 333 -15.58 -6.51 -7.98
C ASN A 333 -15.59 -5.50 -6.82
N ALA A 334 -14.42 -5.03 -6.40
CA ALA A 334 -14.30 -4.04 -5.33
C ALA A 334 -14.99 -2.70 -5.70
N LEU A 335 -14.89 -2.27 -6.97
CA LEU A 335 -15.59 -1.09 -7.48
C LEU A 335 -17.09 -1.30 -7.64
N ALA A 336 -17.54 -2.50 -8.03
CA ALA A 336 -18.96 -2.82 -8.14
C ALA A 336 -19.64 -2.84 -6.76
N GLU A 337 -18.98 -3.43 -5.76
CA GLU A 337 -19.51 -3.54 -4.39
C GLU A 337 -19.53 -2.19 -3.67
N HIS A 338 -18.43 -1.43 -3.75
CA HIS A 338 -18.28 -0.20 -2.95
C HIS A 338 -18.64 1.07 -3.73
N GLY A 339 -18.74 0.98 -5.07
CA GLY A 339 -18.83 2.14 -5.96
C GLY A 339 -17.64 3.09 -5.79
N PHE A 340 -17.77 4.31 -6.33
CA PHE A 340 -16.87 5.42 -5.98
C PHE A 340 -17.24 6.11 -4.66
N LYS A 341 -18.33 5.68 -4.03
CA LYS A 341 -18.87 6.32 -2.84
C LYS A 341 -17.97 6.07 -1.64
N ARG A 342 -17.99 7.01 -0.70
CA ARG A 342 -17.25 6.92 0.55
C ARG A 342 -17.78 5.70 1.28
N LEU A 343 -16.87 4.84 1.76
CA LEU A 343 -17.18 3.77 2.69
C LEU A 343 -17.80 4.39 3.95
N SER A 344 -19.12 4.62 3.89
CA SER A 344 -19.87 5.14 5.01
C SER A 344 -19.88 4.04 6.04
N LYS A 345 -19.34 4.35 7.23
CA LYS A 345 -19.27 3.42 8.35
C LYS A 345 -20.56 2.60 8.39
N PRO A 346 -20.49 1.26 8.33
CA PRO A 346 -21.67 0.43 8.53
C PRO A 346 -22.32 0.94 9.81
N LYS A 347 -23.56 1.39 9.69
CA LYS A 347 -24.33 2.00 10.77
C LYS A 347 -24.45 0.88 11.79
N ARG A 348 -23.55 0.89 12.79
CA ARG A 348 -23.37 -0.17 13.79
C ARG A 348 -24.76 -0.60 14.17
N GLY A 349 -25.14 -1.81 13.72
CA GLY A 349 -26.48 -2.33 13.88
C GLY A 349 -26.80 -2.13 15.35
N ARG A 350 -27.79 -1.28 15.61
CA ARG A 350 -28.34 -1.14 16.95
C ARG A 350 -28.81 -2.56 17.22
N GLU A 351 -28.06 -3.26 18.06
CA GLU A 351 -28.40 -4.61 18.51
C GLU A 351 -29.89 -4.54 18.84
N PRO A 352 -30.74 -5.34 18.19
CA PRO A 352 -32.15 -5.34 18.54
C PRO A 352 -32.18 -5.66 20.02
N ASP A 353 -32.63 -4.71 20.85
CA ASP A 353 -32.87 -4.92 22.27
C ASP A 353 -33.76 -6.16 22.35
N THR A 354 -33.17 -7.30 22.65
CA THR A 354 -33.90 -8.53 22.97
C THR A 354 -34.57 -8.23 24.29
N ARG A 355 -35.72 -7.55 24.24
CA ARG A 355 -36.62 -7.46 25.38
C ARG A 355 -37.04 -8.89 25.68
N VAL A 356 -36.43 -9.43 26.72
CA VAL A 356 -36.90 -10.62 27.40
C VAL A 356 -38.30 -10.29 27.91
N THR A 357 -39.32 -10.69 27.14
CA THR A 357 -40.68 -10.81 27.65
C THR A 357 -40.71 -12.00 28.60
N THR A 358 -40.68 -11.70 29.89
CA THR A 358 -41.01 -12.61 30.99
C THR A 358 -42.50 -12.84 31.08
#